data_AF-A0AAW7FZP7-F1
#
_entry.id   AF-A0AAW7FZP7-F1
#
_cell.length_a   1.000
_cell.length_b   1.000
_cell.length_c   1.000
_cell.angle_alpha   90.00
_cell.angle_beta   90.00
_cell.angle_gamma   90.00
#
_symmetry.space_group_name_H-M   'P 1'
#
loop_
_entity.id
_entity.type
_entity.pdbx_description
1 polymer ?
#
loop_
_entity_poly.entity_id
_entity_poly.type
_entity_poly.pdbx_seq_one_letter_code
_entity_poly.pdbx_strand_id
1 'polypeptide(L)'
;MRKHYYNLSFVGEKGHFRSAVLALDYDVVTIPDISLAKQSLDMDESTGLISVSYLGLMTENEYFHGLGKGRVWRRWLNVAAWFVPFLVLGLVLLLQ
;
A
#
# COMPACT_ATOMS: atom_id res chain seq x y z
N MET A 1 -5.21 -1.81 12.03
CA MET A 1 -4.83 -0.38 12.11
C MET A 1 -4.07 -0.02 10.84
N ARG A 2 -4.00 1.26 10.46
CA ARG A 2 -3.23 1.71 9.28
C ARG A 2 -1.82 2.06 9.72
N LYS A 3 -0.82 1.73 8.90
CA LYS A 3 0.60 1.98 9.14
C LYS A 3 1.23 2.66 7.93
N HIS A 4 2.29 3.43 8.18
CA HIS A 4 3.12 4.05 7.16
C HIS A 4 4.09 3.01 6.62
N TYR A 5 3.99 2.70 5.34
CA TYR A 5 4.87 1.73 4.70
C TYR A 5 6.05 2.43 4.04
N TYR A 6 7.26 1.96 4.32
CA TYR A 6 8.50 2.43 3.69
C TYR A 6 9.25 1.26 3.08
N ASN A 7 9.86 1.49 1.93
CA ASN A 7 10.83 0.58 1.33
C ASN A 7 12.23 1.16 1.52
N LEU A 8 13.10 0.41 2.19
CA LEU A 8 14.51 0.71 2.38
C LEU A 8 15.34 -0.21 1.49
N SER A 9 16.16 0.37 0.61
CA SER A 9 17.06 -0.39 -0.25
C SER A 9 18.51 -0.17 0.16
N PHE A 10 19.25 -1.27 0.27
CA PHE A 10 20.61 -1.34 0.75
C PHE A 10 21.53 -1.96 -0.30
N VAL A 11 22.80 -1.53 -0.33
CA VAL A 11 23.87 -2.12 -1.13
C VAL A 11 24.97 -2.62 -0.20
N GLY A 12 25.21 -3.93 -0.24
CA GLY A 12 26.31 -4.56 0.48
C GLY A 12 27.60 -4.59 -0.33
N GLU A 13 28.68 -5.00 0.32
CA GLU A 13 29.94 -5.31 -0.36
C GLU A 13 29.72 -6.43 -1.39
N LYS A 14 30.37 -6.32 -2.55
CA LYS A 14 30.17 -7.15 -3.76
C LYS A 14 28.93 -6.83 -4.60
N GLY A 15 28.26 -5.70 -4.34
CA GLY A 15 27.15 -5.23 -5.17
C GLY A 15 25.87 -6.04 -4.97
N HIS A 16 25.73 -6.69 -3.80
CA HIS A 16 24.48 -7.34 -3.42
C HIS A 16 23.47 -6.29 -2.98
N PHE A 17 22.35 -6.22 -3.70
CA PHE A 17 21.25 -5.33 -3.37
C PHE A 17 20.18 -6.10 -2.58
N ARG A 18 19.78 -5.55 -1.42
CA ARG A 18 18.66 -6.08 -0.63
C ARG A 18 17.74 -4.94 -0.26
N SER A 19 16.45 -5.24 -0.15
CA SER A 19 15.46 -4.27 0.29
C SER A 19 14.57 -4.86 1.37
N ALA A 20 14.15 -4.00 2.29
CA ALA A 20 13.21 -4.33 3.35
C ALA A 20 12.04 -3.36 3.31
N VAL A 21 10.86 -3.88 3.63
CA VAL A 21 9.67 -3.07 3.79
C VAL A 21 9.35 -2.97 5.26
N LEU A 22 9.28 -1.74 5.76
CA LEU A 22 8.92 -1.44 7.13
C LEU A 22 7.49 -0.91 7.20
N ALA A 23 6.77 -1.35 8.23
CA ALA A 23 5.45 -0.82 8.58
C ALA A 23 5.54 -0.09 9.92
N LEU A 24 5.56 1.24 9.87
CA LEU A 24 5.74 2.11 11.03
C LEU A 24 4.41 2.73 11.45
N ASP A 25 4.24 2.98 12.75
CA ASP A 25 3.06 3.68 13.28
C ASP A 25 3.20 5.21 13.18
N TYR A 26 4.33 5.71 12.67
CA TYR A 26 4.68 7.13 12.51
C TYR A 26 5.21 7.42 11.09
N ASP A 27 5.13 8.68 10.66
CA ASP A 27 5.38 9.14 9.27
C ASP A 27 6.85 9.52 8.98
N VAL A 28 7.80 9.00 9.76
CA VAL A 28 9.23 9.33 9.60
C VAL A 28 10.06 8.06 9.81
N VAL A 29 11.03 7.80 8.95
CA VAL A 29 11.99 6.71 9.18
C VAL A 29 13.13 7.22 10.07
N THR A 30 13.42 6.50 11.15
CA THR A 30 14.51 6.86 12.08
C THR A 30 15.74 5.96 11.90
N ILE A 31 16.90 6.39 12.42
CA ILE A 31 18.14 5.60 12.36
C ILE A 31 17.97 4.20 13.00
N PRO A 32 17.34 4.06 14.18
CA PRO A 32 17.02 2.73 14.73
C PRO A 32 16.24 1.85 13.76
N ASP A 33 15.24 2.37 13.05
CA ASP A 33 14.44 1.62 12.09
C ASP A 33 15.29 1.08 10.93
N ILE A 34 16.21 1.92 10.43
CA ILE A 34 17.15 1.54 9.38
C ILE A 34 18.10 0.45 9.89
N SER A 35 18.59 0.56 11.13
CA SER A 35 19.48 -0.43 11.73
C SER A 35 18.78 -1.79 11.92
N LEU A 36 17.52 -1.79 12.35
CA LEU A 36 16.70 -3.00 12.48
C LEU A 36 16.42 -3.62 11.12
N ALA A 37 16.10 -2.81 10.11
CA ALA A 37 15.92 -3.29 8.75
C ALA A 37 17.20 -3.94 8.21
N LYS A 38 18.36 -3.29 8.41
CA LYS A 38 19.67 -3.81 8.01
C LYS A 38 19.97 -5.16 8.69
N GLN A 39 19.71 -5.26 10.00
CA GLN A 39 19.88 -6.50 10.76
C GLN A 39 18.94 -7.61 10.28
N SER A 40 17.68 -7.30 10.00
CA SER A 40 16.69 -8.27 9.48
C SER A 40 17.08 -8.84 8.12
N LEU A 41 17.82 -8.06 7.33
CA LEU A 41 18.33 -8.45 6.02
C LEU A 41 19.69 -9.15 6.09
N ASP A 42 20.23 -9.43 7.29
CA ASP A 42 21.55 -10.03 7.48
C ASP A 42 22.63 -9.32 6.64
N MET A 43 22.59 -7.97 6.67
CA MET A 43 23.49 -7.09 5.95
C MET A 43 24.62 -6.63 6.87
N ASP A 44 25.83 -6.59 6.33
CA ASP A 44 27.04 -6.23 7.08
C ASP A 44 27.05 -4.76 7.47
N GLU A 45 27.93 -4.37 8.39
CA GLU A 45 28.01 -2.99 8.87
C GLU A 45 28.41 -1.99 7.79
N SER A 46 29.23 -2.41 6.82
CA SER A 46 29.68 -1.61 5.68
C SER A 46 28.62 -1.38 4.60
N THR A 47 27.42 -1.97 4.76
CA THR A 47 26.31 -1.83 3.82
C THR A 47 25.79 -0.38 3.79
N GLY A 48 25.74 0.21 2.60
CA GLY A 48 25.20 1.54 2.38
C GLY A 48 23.69 1.55 2.19
N LEU A 49 23.00 2.54 2.74
CA LEU A 49 21.60 2.83 2.40
C LEU A 49 21.57 3.58 1.06
N ILE A 50 20.83 3.04 0.09
CA ILE A 50 20.73 3.62 -1.26
C ILE A 50 19.51 4.52 -1.37
N SER A 51 18.36 4.02 -0.91
CA SER A 51 17.09 4.71 -1.11
C SER A 51 16.10 4.40 0.00
N VAL A 52 15.28 5.41 0.28
CA VAL A 52 14.13 5.34 1.17
C VAL A 52 12.93 5.82 0.36
N SER A 53 11.94 4.94 0.17
CA SER A 53 10.73 5.24 -0.59
C SER A 53 9.52 5.10 0.30
N TYR A 54 8.70 6.15 0.39
CA TYR A 54 7.42 6.10 1.09
C TYR A 54 6.35 5.48 0.18
N LEU A 55 5.74 4.39 0.65
CA LEU A 55 4.70 3.64 -0.09
C LEU A 55 3.29 4.12 0.26
N GLY A 56 3.13 4.86 1.35
CA GLY A 56 1.84 5.42 1.78
C GLY A 56 1.31 4.83 3.08
N LEU A 57 0.21 5.43 3.55
CA LEU A 57 -0.54 5.00 4.73
C LEU A 57 -1.62 3.99 4.33
N MET A 58 -1.44 2.73 4.73
CA MET A 58 -2.35 1.66 4.36
C MET A 58 -2.49 0.60 5.45
N THR A 59 -3.51 -0.24 5.34
CA THR A 59 -3.65 -1.45 6.16
C THR A 59 -2.81 -2.58 5.60
N GLU A 60 -2.49 -3.57 6.43
CA GLU A 60 -1.76 -4.77 6.01
C GLU A 60 -2.45 -5.49 4.84
N ASN A 61 -3.78 -5.62 4.90
CA ASN A 61 -4.56 -6.20 3.80
C ASN A 61 -4.49 -5.36 2.52
N GLU A 62 -4.52 -4.03 2.62
CA GLU A 62 -4.36 -3.13 1.46
C GLU A 62 -2.97 -3.30 0.82
N TYR A 63 -1.91 -3.46 1.64
CA TYR A 63 -0.54 -3.65 1.18
C TYR A 63 -0.33 -5.00 0.50
N PHE A 64 -0.66 -6.11 1.17
CA PHE A 64 -0.40 -7.46 0.65
C PHE A 64 -1.35 -7.87 -0.48
N HIS A 65 -2.61 -7.44 -0.45
CA HIS A 65 -3.63 -7.87 -1.41
C HIS A 65 -3.96 -6.81 -2.47
N GLY A 66 -3.36 -5.61 -2.39
CA GLY A 66 -3.61 -4.52 -3.34
C GLY A 66 -5.07 -4.03 -3.34
N LEU A 67 -5.84 -4.30 -2.28
CA LEU A 67 -7.25 -3.99 -2.17
C LEU A 67 -7.46 -2.55 -1.65
N GLY A 68 -7.17 -1.55 -2.48
CA GLY A 68 -7.42 -0.16 -2.13
C GLY A 68 -8.92 0.13 -1.89
N LYS A 69 -9.26 0.92 -0.86
CA LYS A 69 -10.66 1.30 -0.50
C LYS A 69 -11.50 1.79 -1.70
N GLY A 70 -10.88 2.49 -2.65
CA GLY A 70 -11.55 2.99 -3.85
C GLY A 70 -12.11 1.90 -4.76
N ARG A 71 -11.53 0.69 -4.74
CA ARG A 71 -11.97 -0.43 -5.59
C ARG A 71 -13.31 -1.00 -5.13
N VAL A 72 -13.55 -1.02 -3.81
CA VAL A 72 -14.83 -1.47 -3.24
C VAL A 72 -15.93 -0.46 -3.55
N TRP A 73 -15.69 0.85 -3.35
CA TRP A 73 -16.69 1.89 -3.65
C TRP A 73 -17.06 1.93 -5.14
N ARG A 74 -16.08 1.83 -6.04
CA ARG A 74 -16.33 1.75 -7.50
C ARG A 74 -17.14 0.51 -7.89
N ARG A 75 -16.93 -0.61 -7.21
CA ARG A 75 -17.73 -1.83 -7.44
C ARG A 75 -19.20 -1.61 -7.08
N TRP A 76 -19.49 -0.93 -5.97
CA TRP A 76 -20.87 -0.59 -5.60
C TRP A 76 -21.52 0.38 -6.58
N LEU A 77 -20.78 1.38 -7.09
CA LEU A 77 -21.28 2.27 -8.14
C LEU A 77 -21.65 1.52 -9.43
N ASN A 78 -20.82 0.57 -9.86
CA ASN A 78 -21.13 -0.26 -11.03
C ASN A 78 -22.38 -1.12 -10.82
N VAL A 79 -22.56 -1.68 -9.62
CA VAL A 79 -23.78 -2.43 -9.27
C VAL A 79 -25.00 -1.52 -9.27
N ALA A 80 -24.90 -0.32 -8.69
CA ALA A 80 -25.99 0.66 -8.70
C ALA A 80 -26.35 1.12 -10.13
N ALA A 81 -25.35 1.28 -11.02
CA ALA A 81 -25.57 1.66 -12.41
C ALA A 81 -26.41 0.62 -13.19
N TRP A 82 -26.30 -0.67 -12.84
CA TRP A 82 -27.13 -1.73 -13.42
C TRP A 82 -28.62 -1.62 -13.07
N PHE A 83 -28.96 -0.93 -11.98
CA PHE A 83 -30.36 -0.71 -11.57
C PHE A 83 -31.01 0.52 -12.22
N VAL A 84 -30.22 1.42 -12.81
CA VAL A 84 -30.70 2.61 -13.53
C VAL A 84 -31.74 2.28 -14.62
N PRO A 85 -31.54 1.29 -15.52
CA PRO A 85 -32.54 0.97 -16.54
C PRO A 85 -33.89 0.51 -15.97
N PHE A 86 -33.90 -0.17 -14.81
CA PHE A 86 -35.14 -0.60 -14.16
C PHE A 86 -35.89 0.57 -13.51
N LEU A 87 -35.17 1.54 -12.92
CA LEU A 87 -35.76 2.78 -12.42
C LEU A 87 -36.39 3.60 -13.55
N VAL A 88 -35.71 3.72 -14.69
CA VAL A 88 -36.23 4.43 -15.87
C VAL A 88 -37.49 3.75 -16.41
N LEU A 89 -37.48 2.41 -16.54
CA LEU A 89 -38.65 1.63 -16.97
C LEU A 89 -39.85 1.80 -16.02
N GLY A 90 -39.61 1.74 -14.72
CA GLY A 90 -40.65 1.95 -13.70
C GLY A 90 -41.25 3.35 -13.77
N LEU A 91 -40.43 4.38 -13.99
CA LEU A 91 -40.89 5.78 -14.15
C LEU A 91 -41.73 5.98 -15.41
N VAL A 92 -41.32 5.39 -16.54
CA VAL A 92 -42.07 5.46 -17.80
C VAL A 92 -43.45 4.80 -17.64
N LEU A 93 -43.53 3.65 -16.99
CA LEU A 93 -44.80 2.94 -16.74
C LEU A 93 -45.73 3.70 -15.77
N LEU A 94 -45.18 4.52 -14.86
CA LEU A 94 -45.95 5.29 -13.89
C LEU A 94 -46.49 6.63 -14.46
N LEU A 95 -45.91 7.10 -15.58
CA LEU A 95 -46.27 8.34 -16.27
C LEU A 95 -47.21 8.13 -17.48
N GLN A 96 -47.54 6.88 -17.81
CA GLN A 96 -48.56 6.49 -18.80
C GLN A 96 -49.92 6.30 -18.14
#